data_AF-N1U8D2-F1
#
_entry.id   AF-N1U8D2-F1
#
_cell.length_a   1.000
_cell.length_b   1.000
_cell.length_c   1.000
_cell.angle_alpha   90.00
_cell.angle_beta   90.00
_cell.angle_gamma   90.00
#
_symmetry.space_group_name_H-M   'P 1'
#
loop_
_entity.id
_entity.type
_entity.pdbx_description
1 polymer ?
#
loop_
_entity_poly.entity_id
_entity_poly.type
_entity_poly.pdbx_seq_one_letter_code
_entity_poly.pdbx_strand_id
1 'polypeptide(L)'
;MFLGRFGFYYVLIVLILVLMIKVFRNCKSLLNSISLIYIFIATCILFGVFFISALRNSNRQFDFREFLNIYIIDYHTESFSIFDSELRDEKSLLHERTYGRASLGTLESSFSVALAFFRIPLRIQAQSDLIGGYLNKNRIIGYSKDGRPKEYNAFGSVLFTLYKDGGIPFIIGMGILFGFCVAKFSKSFISLNPYYVSLLSSLFFIGIFGIFKPVMAEQITQTIFILWFIWLI
;
A
#
# COMPACT_ATOMS: atom_id res chain seq x y z
N MET A 1 14.98 -6.32 6.23
CA MET A 1 14.55 -6.09 4.82
C MET A 1 13.63 -4.86 4.62
N PHE A 2 13.30 -4.07 5.65
CA PHE A 2 12.41 -2.89 5.54
C PHE A 2 13.13 -1.55 5.26
N LEU A 3 14.42 -1.42 5.60
CA LEU A 3 15.22 -0.25 5.23
C LEU A 3 15.63 -0.35 3.76
N GLY A 4 14.94 0.39 2.89
CA GLY A 4 15.38 0.62 1.51
C GLY A 4 14.23 0.80 0.51
N ARG A 5 13.23 -0.09 0.52
CA ARG A 5 12.14 -0.07 -0.48
C ARG A 5 10.95 0.78 -0.05
N PHE A 6 10.45 0.58 1.18
CA PHE A 6 9.25 1.28 1.67
C PHE A 6 9.49 2.78 1.91
N GLY A 7 10.66 3.15 2.44
CA GLY A 7 11.09 4.55 2.57
C GLY A 7 11.05 5.32 1.25
N PHE A 8 11.56 4.70 0.18
CA PHE A 8 11.58 5.28 -1.17
C PHE A 8 10.16 5.53 -1.71
N TYR A 9 9.23 4.61 -1.47
CA TYR A 9 7.85 4.79 -1.91
C TYR A 9 7.13 5.95 -1.21
N TYR A 10 7.43 6.24 0.07
CA TYR A 10 6.88 7.44 0.72
C TYR A 10 7.36 8.72 0.03
N VAL A 11 8.65 8.79 -0.33
CA VAL A 11 9.22 9.90 -1.10
C VAL A 11 8.52 10.01 -2.46
N LEU A 12 8.30 8.88 -3.15
CA LEU A 12 7.59 8.85 -4.42
C LEU A 12 6.17 9.41 -4.30
N ILE A 13 5.40 9.02 -3.27
CA ILE A 13 4.05 9.54 -3.04
C ILE A 13 4.06 11.04 -2.80
N VAL A 14 4.99 11.54 -1.96
CA VAL A 14 5.12 12.98 -1.72
C VAL A 14 5.45 13.72 -3.02
N LEU A 15 6.35 13.19 -3.85
CA LEU A 15 6.68 13.78 -5.15
C LEU A 15 5.45 13.81 -6.08
N ILE A 16 4.68 12.72 -6.15
CA ILE A 16 3.44 12.67 -6.94
C ILE A 16 2.45 13.73 -6.45
N LEU A 17 2.24 13.85 -5.14
CA LEU A 17 1.35 14.86 -4.56
C LEU A 17 1.81 16.28 -4.89
N VAL A 18 3.11 16.58 -4.75
CA VAL A 18 3.67 17.89 -5.11
C VAL A 18 3.46 18.19 -6.60
N LEU A 19 3.68 17.21 -7.47
CA LEU A 19 3.42 17.35 -8.90
C LEU A 19 1.93 17.62 -9.18
N MET A 20 1.02 16.86 -8.57
CA MET A 20 -0.42 17.06 -8.71
C MET A 20 -0.81 18.47 -8.25
N ILE A 21 -0.37 18.91 -7.07
CA ILE A 21 -0.61 20.27 -6.56
C ILE A 21 -0.15 21.32 -7.58
N LYS A 22 1.07 21.19 -8.13
CA LYS A 22 1.60 22.14 -9.11
C LYS A 22 0.78 22.15 -10.40
N VAL A 23 0.40 20.98 -10.92
CA VAL A 23 -0.43 20.85 -12.13
C VAL A 23 -1.80 21.51 -11.94
N PHE A 24 -2.50 21.21 -10.84
CA PHE A 24 -3.84 21.72 -10.57
C PHE A 24 -3.87 23.22 -10.27
N ARG A 25 -2.78 23.79 -9.72
CA ARG A 25 -2.70 25.23 -9.44
C ARG A 25 -2.20 26.04 -10.63
N ASN A 26 -1.16 25.59 -11.33
CA ASN A 26 -0.55 26.32 -12.43
C ASN A 26 0.23 25.39 -13.37
N CYS A 27 -0.49 24.71 -14.27
CA CYS A 27 0.10 23.82 -15.27
C CYS A 27 1.16 24.51 -16.16
N LYS A 28 0.97 25.80 -16.50
CA LYS A 28 1.95 26.57 -17.29
C LYS A 28 3.27 26.78 -16.54
N SER A 29 3.20 27.05 -15.24
CA SER A 29 4.39 27.16 -14.39
C SER A 29 5.14 25.83 -14.29
N LEU A 30 4.44 24.69 -14.23
CA LEU A 30 5.09 23.37 -14.21
C LEU A 30 5.92 23.14 -15.47
N LEU A 31 5.33 23.33 -16.66
CA LEU A 31 6.02 23.13 -17.94
C LEU A 31 7.25 24.04 -18.07
N ASN A 32 7.15 25.29 -17.61
CA ASN A 32 8.26 26.23 -17.62
C ASN A 32 9.33 25.94 -16.54
N SER A 33 9.00 25.15 -15.51
CA SER A 33 9.92 24.78 -14.42
C SER A 33 10.69 23.49 -14.70
N ILE A 34 10.32 22.73 -15.75
CA ILE A 34 11.05 21.53 -16.16
C ILE A 34 12.35 21.95 -16.82
N SER A 35 13.38 22.15 -16.00
CA SER A 35 14.75 22.30 -16.45
C SER A 35 15.30 20.94 -16.91
N LEU A 36 16.18 20.96 -17.93
CA LEU A 36 16.98 19.81 -18.36
C LEU A 36 17.70 19.12 -17.18
N ILE A 37 18.05 19.87 -16.14
CA ILE A 37 18.68 19.34 -14.92
C ILE A 37 17.77 18.32 -14.21
N TYR A 38 16.47 18.59 -14.09
CA TYR A 38 15.54 17.66 -13.44
C TYR A 38 15.31 16.40 -14.28
N ILE A 39 15.25 16.55 -15.60
CA ILE A 39 15.17 15.41 -16.54
C ILE A 39 16.44 14.57 -16.42
N PHE A 40 17.61 15.20 -16.37
CA PHE A 40 18.89 14.54 -16.19
C PHE A 40 18.97 13.78 -14.86
N ILE A 41 18.57 14.40 -13.75
CA ILE A 41 18.52 13.76 -12.43
C ILE A 41 17.58 12.54 -12.46
N ALA A 42 16.36 12.68 -13.00
CA ALA A 42 15.42 11.56 -13.08
C ALA A 42 15.97 10.40 -13.95
N THR A 43 16.65 10.74 -15.04
CA THR A 43 17.32 9.78 -15.92
C THR A 43 18.47 9.08 -15.18
N CYS A 44 19.31 9.81 -14.44
CA CYS A 44 20.37 9.23 -13.62
C CYS A 44 19.84 8.32 -12.51
N ILE A 45 18.72 8.67 -11.87
CA ILE A 45 18.08 7.79 -10.87
C ILE A 45 17.61 6.50 -11.52
N LEU A 46 16.93 6.58 -12.67
CA LEU A 46 16.52 5.40 -13.43
C LEU A 46 17.74 4.54 -13.80
N PHE A 47 18.77 5.14 -14.39
CA PHE A 47 20.01 4.44 -14.73
C PHE A 47 20.69 3.82 -13.50
N GLY A 48 20.67 4.49 -12.36
CA GLY A 48 21.20 3.96 -11.09
C GLY A 48 20.43 2.73 -10.62
N VAL A 49 19.10 2.76 -10.67
CA VAL A 49 18.25 1.59 -10.35
C VAL A 49 18.52 0.43 -11.32
N PHE A 50 18.67 0.72 -12.61
CA PHE A 50 19.04 -0.27 -13.62
C PHE A 50 20.44 -0.85 -13.37
N PHE A 51 21.42 0.00 -13.05
CA PHE A 51 22.81 -0.39 -12.81
C PHE A 51 22.94 -1.27 -11.56
N ILE A 52 22.28 -0.91 -10.45
CA ILE A 52 22.24 -1.72 -9.23
C ILE A 52 21.57 -3.07 -9.51
N SER A 53 20.50 -3.10 -10.31
CA SER A 53 19.83 -4.34 -10.69
C SER A 53 20.73 -5.25 -11.55
N ALA A 54 21.51 -4.66 -12.46
CA ALA A 54 22.47 -5.39 -13.30
C ALA A 54 23.64 -5.95 -12.47
N LEU A 55 24.22 -5.16 -11.56
CA LEU A 55 25.30 -5.60 -10.67
C LEU A 55 24.87 -6.73 -9.71
N ARG A 56 23.60 -6.73 -9.28
CA ARG A 56 23.08 -7.78 -8.40
C ARG A 56 22.94 -9.15 -9.10
N ASN A 57 23.02 -9.18 -10.43
CA ASN A 57 22.75 -10.37 -11.24
C ASN A 57 23.99 -10.79 -12.05
N SER A 58 25.14 -10.93 -11.38
CA SER A 58 26.47 -11.10 -12.00
C SER A 58 26.61 -12.25 -13.01
N ASN A 59 25.68 -13.22 -13.03
CA ASN A 59 25.73 -14.41 -13.87
C ASN A 59 24.62 -14.49 -14.95
N ARG A 60 23.73 -13.50 -15.06
CA ARG A 60 22.66 -13.49 -16.08
C ARG A 60 22.82 -12.29 -17.00
N GLN A 61 22.77 -12.53 -18.31
CA GLN A 61 22.59 -11.45 -19.28
C GLN A 61 21.30 -10.70 -18.93
N PHE A 62 21.33 -9.37 -19.02
CA PHE A 62 20.18 -8.54 -18.70
C PHE A 62 19.04 -8.83 -19.69
N ASP A 63 17.99 -9.50 -19.24
CA ASP A 63 16.76 -9.70 -20.01
C ASP A 63 15.75 -8.61 -19.63
N PHE A 64 15.60 -7.61 -20.51
CA PHE A 64 14.61 -6.54 -20.34
C PHE A 64 13.18 -7.08 -20.19
N ARG A 65 12.86 -8.19 -20.85
CA ARG A 65 11.55 -8.83 -20.73
C ARG A 65 11.36 -9.44 -19.34
N GLU A 66 12.40 -10.06 -18.77
CA GLU A 66 12.38 -10.56 -17.39
C GLU A 66 12.22 -9.39 -16.41
N PHE A 67 12.90 -8.27 -16.63
CA PHE A 67 12.75 -7.07 -15.80
C PHE A 67 11.31 -6.54 -15.81
N LEU A 68 10.72 -6.35 -16.99
CA LEU A 68 9.32 -5.88 -17.10
C LEU A 68 8.34 -6.85 -16.45
N ASN A 69 8.50 -8.15 -16.71
CA ASN A 69 7.63 -9.17 -16.14
C ASN A 69 7.72 -9.18 -14.62
N ILE A 70 8.92 -9.14 -14.06
CA ILE A 70 9.08 -9.17 -12.60
C ILE A 70 8.57 -7.86 -11.99
N TYR A 71 9.14 -6.72 -12.39
CA TYR A 71 8.96 -5.44 -11.68
C TYR A 71 7.67 -4.70 -11.99
N ILE A 72 7.13 -4.85 -13.20
CA ILE A 72 5.90 -4.15 -13.61
C ILE A 72 4.70 -5.07 -13.52
N ILE A 73 4.80 -6.30 -14.00
CA ILE A 73 3.64 -7.21 -14.06
C ILE A 73 3.50 -7.97 -12.74
N ASP A 74 4.41 -8.90 -12.46
CA ASP A 74 4.33 -9.81 -11.31
C ASP A 74 4.11 -9.02 -10.01
N TYR A 75 4.94 -8.02 -9.68
CA TYR A 75 4.75 -7.25 -8.43
C TYR A 75 3.38 -6.56 -8.30
N HIS A 76 2.69 -6.21 -9.39
CA HIS A 76 1.38 -5.55 -9.34
C HIS A 76 0.21 -6.54 -9.45
N THR A 77 0.46 -7.77 -9.89
CA THR A 77 -0.59 -8.79 -10.07
C THR A 77 -0.54 -9.88 -8.99
N GLU A 78 0.62 -10.18 -8.41
CA GLU A 78 0.80 -11.30 -7.46
C GLU A 78 -0.05 -11.17 -6.20
N SER A 79 -0.29 -9.94 -5.72
CA SER A 79 -1.21 -9.70 -4.58
C SER A 79 -2.67 -10.07 -4.90
N PHE A 80 -3.10 -9.91 -6.16
CA PHE A 80 -4.41 -10.34 -6.64
C PHE A 80 -4.45 -11.85 -6.88
N SER A 81 -3.36 -12.44 -7.40
CA SER A 81 -3.23 -13.89 -7.54
C SER A 81 -3.29 -14.60 -6.19
N ILE A 82 -2.61 -14.06 -5.16
CA ILE A 82 -2.74 -14.55 -3.78
C ILE A 82 -4.18 -14.41 -3.30
N PHE A 83 -4.78 -13.24 -3.49
CA PHE A 83 -6.17 -13.03 -3.08
C PHE A 83 -7.12 -14.04 -3.74
N ASP A 84 -6.98 -14.33 -5.03
CA ASP A 84 -7.78 -15.36 -5.73
C ASP A 84 -7.51 -16.76 -5.18
N SER A 85 -6.24 -17.12 -4.92
CA SER A 85 -5.92 -18.42 -4.32
C SER A 85 -6.56 -18.59 -2.93
N GLU A 86 -6.56 -17.53 -2.12
CA GLU A 86 -7.14 -17.51 -0.77
C GLU A 86 -8.67 -17.49 -0.83
N LEU A 87 -9.25 -16.86 -1.84
CA LEU A 87 -10.69 -16.86 -2.07
C LEU A 87 -11.21 -18.26 -2.41
N ARG A 88 -10.43 -19.05 -3.15
CA ARG A 88 -10.78 -20.43 -3.54
C ARG A 88 -10.52 -21.46 -2.44
N ASP A 89 -9.60 -21.20 -1.53
CA ASP A 89 -9.36 -22.07 -0.38
C ASP A 89 -10.41 -21.82 0.71
N GLU A 90 -11.36 -22.74 0.87
CA GLU A 90 -12.41 -22.67 1.90
C GLU A 90 -11.84 -22.63 3.33
N LYS A 91 -10.62 -23.12 3.54
CA LYS A 91 -9.93 -23.10 4.85
C LYS A 91 -9.08 -21.85 5.05
N SER A 92 -9.07 -20.93 4.10
CA SER A 92 -8.35 -19.67 4.21
C SER A 92 -8.87 -18.84 5.40
N LEU A 93 -7.93 -18.13 6.06
CA LEU A 93 -8.24 -17.09 7.03
C LEU A 93 -9.16 -16.00 6.45
N LEU A 94 -9.20 -15.85 5.13
CA LEU A 94 -10.02 -14.87 4.41
C LEU A 94 -11.53 -15.04 4.66
N HIS A 95 -11.99 -16.26 4.91
CA HIS A 95 -13.42 -16.58 5.09
C HIS A 95 -13.92 -16.40 6.53
N GLU A 96 -13.01 -16.26 7.49
CA GLU A 96 -13.35 -15.97 8.88
C GLU A 96 -13.73 -14.49 9.06
N ARG A 97 -15.03 -14.21 9.18
CA ARG A 97 -15.55 -12.84 9.23
C ARG A 97 -15.12 -12.09 10.48
N THR A 98 -14.73 -10.83 10.28
CA THR A 98 -14.18 -9.97 11.35
C THR A 98 -14.94 -8.66 11.54
N TYR A 99 -15.93 -8.35 10.70
CA TYR A 99 -16.89 -7.26 10.88
C TYR A 99 -16.25 -5.88 11.14
N GLY A 100 -15.13 -5.59 10.49
CA GLY A 100 -14.40 -4.32 10.58
C GLY A 100 -13.09 -4.43 11.38
N ARG A 101 -12.89 -5.50 12.16
CA ARG A 101 -11.67 -5.67 12.96
C ARG A 101 -10.43 -5.86 12.10
N ALA A 102 -10.53 -6.50 10.92
CA ALA A 102 -9.38 -6.67 10.04
C ALA A 102 -8.90 -5.33 9.46
N SER A 103 -9.84 -4.50 8.98
CA SER A 103 -9.52 -3.16 8.45
C SER A 103 -9.16 -2.15 9.55
N LEU A 104 -9.53 -2.38 10.81
CA LEU A 104 -9.17 -1.52 11.95
C LEU A 104 -8.09 -2.15 12.85
N GLY A 105 -7.37 -3.17 12.36
CA GLY A 105 -6.56 -4.05 13.20
C GLY A 105 -5.47 -3.34 14.02
N THR A 106 -4.88 -2.27 13.51
CA THR A 106 -3.87 -1.51 14.28
C THR A 106 -4.47 -0.56 15.31
N LEU A 107 -5.71 -0.10 15.13
CA LEU A 107 -6.44 0.61 16.19
C LEU A 107 -6.78 -0.36 17.32
N GLU A 108 -7.17 -1.59 16.98
CA GLU A 108 -7.36 -2.67 17.95
C GLU A 108 -6.06 -2.98 18.71
N SER A 109 -4.92 -3.08 18.01
CA SER A 109 -3.60 -3.26 18.66
C SER A 109 -3.26 -2.11 19.62
N SER A 110 -3.46 -0.85 19.21
CA SER A 110 -3.27 0.31 20.09
C SER A 110 -4.18 0.27 21.32
N PHE A 111 -5.44 -0.13 21.13
CA PHE A 111 -6.39 -0.28 22.23
C PHE A 111 -5.96 -1.38 23.20
N SER A 112 -5.51 -2.53 22.70
CA SER A 112 -4.94 -3.62 23.54
C SER A 112 -3.73 -3.15 24.35
N VAL A 113 -2.83 -2.36 23.75
CA VAL A 113 -1.69 -1.77 24.46
C VAL A 113 -2.15 -0.79 25.55
N ALA A 114 -3.15 0.04 25.26
CA ALA A 114 -3.72 0.95 26.27
C ALA A 114 -4.34 0.18 27.44
N LEU A 115 -5.12 -0.87 27.20
CA LEU A 115 -5.68 -1.72 28.24
C LEU A 115 -4.60 -2.36 29.13
N ALA A 116 -3.51 -2.84 28.50
CA ALA A 116 -2.37 -3.40 29.23
C ALA A 116 -1.68 -2.34 30.11
N PHE A 117 -1.56 -1.10 29.63
CA PHE A 117 -1.01 0.01 30.41
C PHE A 117 -1.84 0.29 31.67
N PHE A 118 -3.17 0.21 31.58
CA PHE A 118 -4.09 0.35 32.71
C PHE A 118 -4.32 -0.94 33.51
N ARG A 119 -3.55 -2.01 33.24
CA ARG A 119 -3.66 -3.33 33.91
C ARG A 119 -5.05 -3.95 33.85
N ILE A 120 -5.83 -3.63 32.81
CA ILE A 120 -7.15 -4.24 32.60
C ILE A 120 -6.94 -5.64 32.01
N PRO A 121 -7.45 -6.72 32.61
CA PRO A 121 -7.16 -8.11 32.21
C PRO A 121 -7.97 -8.56 30.98
N LEU A 122 -8.11 -7.70 29.97
CA LEU A 122 -8.77 -8.01 28.71
C LEU A 122 -7.71 -8.33 27.66
N ARG A 123 -7.74 -9.56 27.13
CA ARG A 123 -6.84 -10.00 26.05
C ARG A 123 -7.61 -10.02 24.74
N ILE A 124 -7.39 -9.00 23.92
CA ILE A 124 -7.96 -8.91 22.58
C ILE A 124 -6.87 -9.28 21.58
N GLN A 125 -7.07 -10.37 20.83
CA GLN A 125 -6.16 -10.76 19.75
C GLN A 125 -6.38 -9.83 18.55
N ALA A 126 -5.40 -8.97 18.28
CA ALA A 126 -5.45 -8.02 17.17
C ALA A 126 -5.46 -8.76 15.83
N GLN A 127 -6.43 -8.41 14.97
CA GLN A 127 -6.52 -9.02 13.64
C GLN A 127 -5.34 -8.63 12.74
N SER A 128 -4.72 -7.47 12.97
CA SER A 128 -3.49 -7.06 12.25
C SER A 128 -2.37 -8.07 12.40
N ASP A 129 -2.19 -8.63 13.60
CA ASP A 129 -1.09 -9.52 13.93
C ASP A 129 -1.32 -10.91 13.33
N LEU A 130 -2.58 -11.39 13.38
CA LEU A 130 -3.02 -12.62 12.72
C LEU A 130 -2.80 -12.53 11.20
N ILE A 131 -3.29 -11.47 10.57
CA ILE A 131 -3.19 -11.26 9.12
C ILE A 131 -1.73 -11.08 8.71
N GLY A 132 -0.96 -10.29 9.45
CA GLY A 132 0.47 -10.10 9.21
C GLY A 132 1.26 -11.40 9.32
N GLY A 133 1.03 -12.19 10.38
CA GLY A 133 1.67 -13.49 10.55
C GLY A 133 1.27 -14.51 9.48
N TYR A 134 0.01 -14.50 9.05
CA TYR A 134 -0.50 -15.38 8.01
C TYR A 134 0.06 -15.05 6.63
N LEU A 135 0.09 -13.76 6.25
CA LEU A 135 0.53 -13.30 4.94
C LEU A 135 2.06 -13.19 4.80
N ASN A 136 2.81 -13.21 5.91
CA ASN A 136 4.27 -13.27 5.87
C ASN A 136 4.82 -14.63 5.38
N LYS A 137 3.98 -15.66 5.30
CA LYS A 137 4.37 -16.97 4.76
C LYS A 137 4.50 -16.90 3.24
N ASN A 138 5.64 -17.36 2.71
CA ASN A 138 5.82 -17.51 1.27
C ASN A 138 4.81 -18.52 0.72
N ARG A 139 4.14 -18.16 -0.36
CA ARG A 139 3.26 -19.04 -1.13
C ARG A 139 3.87 -19.29 -2.50
N ILE A 140 3.67 -20.50 -3.02
CA ILE A 140 4.01 -20.83 -4.40
C ILE A 140 2.86 -20.34 -5.27
N ILE A 141 3.10 -19.28 -6.04
CA ILE A 141 2.06 -18.69 -6.91
C ILE A 141 2.21 -19.15 -8.36
N GLY A 142 3.35 -19.75 -8.71
CA GLY A 142 3.57 -20.35 -10.02
C GLY A 142 4.97 -20.92 -10.16
N TYR A 143 5.36 -21.20 -11.41
CA TYR A 143 6.68 -21.70 -11.76
C TYR A 143 7.32 -20.79 -12.82
N SER A 144 8.63 -20.58 -12.72
CA SER A 144 9.41 -19.87 -13.74
C SER A 144 9.53 -20.70 -15.02
N LYS A 145 10.01 -20.08 -16.10
CA LYS A 145 10.33 -20.79 -17.36
C LYS A 145 11.32 -21.94 -17.17
N ASP A 146 12.16 -21.87 -16.14
CA ASP A 146 13.15 -22.88 -15.78
C ASP A 146 12.56 -23.97 -14.86
N GLY A 147 11.25 -23.97 -14.62
CA GLY A 147 10.56 -24.92 -13.74
C GLY A 147 10.77 -24.68 -12.24
N ARG A 148 11.40 -23.57 -11.84
CA ARG A 148 11.62 -23.26 -10.42
C ARG A 148 10.35 -22.65 -9.79
N PRO A 149 9.97 -23.03 -8.57
CA PRO A 149 8.81 -22.43 -7.90
C PRO A 149 9.05 -20.94 -7.67
N LYS A 150 8.05 -20.14 -8.00
CA LYS A 150 7.97 -18.72 -7.66
C LYS A 150 7.32 -18.60 -6.29
N GLU A 151 8.16 -18.44 -5.28
CA GLU A 151 7.72 -18.18 -3.91
C GLU A 151 7.65 -16.67 -3.67
N TYR A 152 6.44 -16.19 -3.37
CA TYR A 152 6.22 -14.80 -2.97
C TYR A 152 5.43 -14.73 -1.67
N ASN A 153 5.78 -13.73 -0.88
CA ASN A 153 5.01 -13.22 0.25
C ASN A 153 4.41 -11.86 -0.16
N ALA A 154 3.63 -11.82 -1.24
CA ALA A 154 3.01 -10.58 -1.68
C ALA A 154 1.68 -10.40 -0.95
N PHE A 155 1.79 -9.85 0.26
CA PHE A 155 0.74 -9.21 1.05
C PHE A 155 -0.62 -9.14 0.34
N GLY A 156 -1.56 -10.04 0.66
CA GLY A 156 -2.90 -10.03 0.08
C GLY A 156 -3.44 -8.61 0.06
N SER A 157 -3.84 -8.11 -1.11
CA SER A 157 -4.16 -6.70 -1.35
C SER A 157 -5.12 -6.13 -0.30
N VAL A 158 -5.40 -4.83 -0.31
CA VAL A 158 -6.41 -4.22 0.58
C VAL A 158 -7.76 -4.96 0.52
N LEU A 159 -8.05 -5.64 -0.59
CA LEU A 159 -9.21 -6.51 -0.74
C LEU A 159 -9.22 -7.67 0.27
N PHE A 160 -8.07 -8.20 0.69
CA PHE A 160 -7.96 -9.25 1.70
C PHE A 160 -8.62 -8.80 3.02
N THR A 161 -8.24 -7.63 3.54
CA THR A 161 -8.82 -7.05 4.76
C THR A 161 -10.30 -6.71 4.59
N LEU A 162 -10.66 -6.08 3.46
CA LEU A 162 -12.05 -5.66 3.22
C LEU A 162 -12.99 -6.86 3.04
N TYR A 163 -12.55 -7.88 2.31
CA TYR A 163 -13.31 -9.12 2.14
C TYR A 163 -13.44 -9.85 3.48
N LYS A 164 -12.37 -9.97 4.26
CA LYS A 164 -12.44 -10.62 5.58
C LYS A 164 -13.41 -9.92 6.52
N ASP A 165 -13.58 -8.60 6.40
CA ASP A 165 -14.52 -7.86 7.24
C ASP A 165 -16.00 -8.10 6.89
N GLY A 166 -16.36 -8.18 5.61
CA GLY A 166 -17.78 -8.34 5.24
C GLY A 166 -18.04 -8.77 3.81
N GLY A 167 -17.07 -9.42 3.17
CA GLY A 167 -17.16 -9.96 1.83
C GLY A 167 -17.33 -8.87 0.76
N ILE A 168 -17.97 -9.25 -0.34
CA ILE A 168 -18.20 -8.36 -1.50
C ILE A 168 -18.98 -7.09 -1.12
N PRO A 169 -20.08 -7.14 -0.33
CA PRO A 169 -20.80 -5.92 0.05
C PRO A 169 -19.92 -4.89 0.78
N PHE A 170 -19.04 -5.35 1.66
CA PHE A 170 -18.14 -4.47 2.40
C PHE A 170 -17.07 -3.85 1.49
N ILE A 171 -16.52 -4.62 0.54
CA ILE A 171 -15.61 -4.07 -0.48
C ILE A 171 -16.29 -2.96 -1.28
N ILE A 172 -17.52 -3.19 -1.75
CA ILE A 172 -18.26 -2.20 -2.54
C ILE A 172 -18.50 -0.94 -1.71
N GLY A 173 -19.02 -1.09 -0.49
CA GLY A 173 -19.29 0.04 0.41
C GLY A 173 -18.03 0.87 0.71
N MET A 174 -16.92 0.20 1.02
CA MET A 174 -15.65 0.87 1.29
C MET A 174 -15.03 1.49 0.04
N GLY A 175 -15.22 0.91 -1.14
CA GLY A 175 -14.82 1.51 -2.41
C GLY A 175 -15.58 2.80 -2.73
N ILE A 176 -16.90 2.82 -2.49
CA ILE A 176 -17.72 4.03 -2.63
C ILE A 176 -17.27 5.10 -1.64
N LEU A 177 -17.07 4.73 -0.37
CA LEU A 177 -16.58 5.64 0.67
C LEU A 177 -15.22 6.22 0.31
N PHE A 178 -14.28 5.38 -0.15
CA PHE A 178 -12.97 5.80 -0.61
C PHE A 178 -13.07 6.82 -1.74
N GLY A 179 -13.85 6.52 -2.79
CA GLY A 179 -14.07 7.43 -3.92
C GLY A 179 -14.68 8.77 -3.50
N PHE A 180 -15.67 8.73 -2.61
CA PHE A 180 -16.27 9.94 -2.03
C PHE A 180 -15.25 10.77 -1.25
N CYS A 181 -14.44 10.15 -0.39
CA CYS A 181 -13.41 10.83 0.38
C CYS A 181 -12.35 11.47 -0.54
N VAL A 182 -11.87 10.75 -1.55
CA VAL A 182 -10.92 11.29 -2.53
C VAL A 182 -11.52 12.51 -3.25
N ALA A 183 -12.76 12.41 -3.72
CA ALA A 183 -13.45 13.52 -4.37
C ALA A 183 -13.62 14.72 -3.43
N LYS A 184 -14.03 14.50 -2.17
CA LYS A 184 -14.20 15.54 -1.16
C LYS A 184 -12.89 16.27 -0.85
N PHE A 185 -11.79 15.54 -0.65
CA PHE A 185 -10.51 16.13 -0.27
C PHE A 185 -9.67 16.60 -1.45
N SER A 186 -10.05 16.28 -2.70
CA SER A 186 -9.34 16.73 -3.91
C SER A 186 -9.23 18.26 -4.03
N LYS A 187 -10.19 19.02 -3.47
CA LYS A 187 -10.15 20.49 -3.40
C LYS A 187 -8.96 21.02 -2.58
N SER A 188 -8.29 20.18 -1.80
CA SER A 188 -7.06 20.51 -1.08
C SER A 188 -5.88 20.82 -2.01
N PHE A 189 -5.90 20.32 -3.26
CA PHE A 189 -4.88 20.68 -4.26
C PHE A 189 -4.83 22.18 -4.56
N ILE A 190 -5.95 22.88 -4.39
CA ILE A 190 -6.06 24.32 -4.61
C ILE A 190 -5.93 25.09 -3.28
N SER A 191 -6.71 24.68 -2.27
CA SER A 191 -6.78 25.40 -0.99
C SER A 191 -5.53 25.24 -0.12
N LEU A 192 -4.72 24.21 -0.34
CA LEU A 192 -3.52 23.88 0.43
C LEU A 192 -3.76 23.80 1.94
N ASN A 193 -4.99 23.50 2.36
CA ASN A 193 -5.27 23.23 3.75
C ASN A 193 -4.44 22.00 4.17
N PRO A 194 -3.48 22.14 5.11
CA PRO A 194 -2.51 21.09 5.41
C PRO A 194 -3.20 19.82 5.89
N TYR A 195 -4.29 19.95 6.64
CA TYR A 195 -5.08 18.83 7.13
C TYR A 195 -5.74 18.03 5.99
N TYR A 196 -6.42 18.72 5.07
CA TYR A 196 -7.03 18.04 3.93
C TYR A 196 -5.99 17.46 2.96
N VAL A 197 -4.83 18.10 2.83
CA VAL A 197 -3.70 17.54 2.08
C VAL A 197 -3.18 16.26 2.75
N SER A 198 -3.04 16.23 4.08
CA SER A 198 -2.61 15.03 4.81
C SER A 198 -3.60 13.88 4.70
N LEU A 199 -4.91 14.15 4.78
CA LEU A 199 -5.95 13.14 4.55
C LEU A 199 -5.93 12.63 3.11
N LEU A 200 -5.83 13.54 2.13
CA LEU A 200 -5.73 13.16 0.74
C LEU A 200 -4.47 12.31 0.49
N SER A 201 -3.34 12.66 1.09
CA SER A 201 -2.09 11.89 1.03
C SER A 201 -2.26 10.48 1.58
N SER A 202 -3.01 10.33 2.68
CA SER A 202 -3.33 9.04 3.28
C SER A 202 -4.22 8.19 2.36
N LEU A 203 -5.17 8.81 1.65
CA LEU A 203 -5.99 8.13 0.65
C LEU A 203 -5.17 7.70 -0.57
N PHE A 204 -4.24 8.52 -1.05
CA PHE A 204 -3.31 8.12 -2.11
C PHE A 204 -2.42 6.96 -1.68
N PHE A 205 -1.95 6.97 -0.43
CA PHE A 205 -1.22 5.85 0.14
C PHE A 205 -2.06 4.57 0.09
N ILE A 206 -3.33 4.62 0.52
CA ILE A 206 -4.24 3.46 0.44
C ILE A 206 -4.46 3.02 -1.00
N GLY A 207 -4.67 3.95 -1.94
CA GLY A 207 -4.91 3.62 -3.34
C GLY A 207 -3.72 2.96 -4.03
N ILE A 208 -2.51 3.48 -3.79
CA ILE A 208 -1.28 2.95 -4.41
C ILE A 208 -0.84 1.67 -3.73
N PHE A 209 -0.70 1.68 -2.40
CA PHE A 209 -0.17 0.53 -1.67
C PHE A 209 -1.20 -0.55 -1.39
N GLY A 210 -2.48 -0.21 -1.40
CA GLY A 210 -3.55 -1.18 -1.25
C GLY A 210 -3.59 -2.19 -2.39
N ILE A 211 -3.01 -1.89 -3.55
CA ILE A 211 -2.79 -2.88 -4.61
C ILE A 211 -1.84 -3.96 -4.11
N PHE A 212 -0.74 -3.57 -3.44
CA PHE A 212 0.34 -4.48 -3.08
C PHE A 212 0.15 -5.19 -1.76
N LYS A 213 -0.60 -4.63 -0.81
CA LYS A 213 -0.65 -5.11 0.58
C LYS A 213 -1.94 -4.73 1.33
N PRO A 214 -2.28 -5.38 2.46
CA PRO A 214 -3.47 -5.08 3.24
C PRO A 214 -3.21 -3.85 4.12
N VAL A 215 -3.03 -2.70 3.49
CA VAL A 215 -2.65 -1.43 4.13
C VAL A 215 -3.53 -1.03 5.31
N MET A 216 -4.80 -1.42 5.31
CA MET A 216 -5.75 -1.10 6.39
C MET A 216 -5.39 -1.79 7.71
N ALA A 217 -4.74 -2.96 7.64
CA ALA A 217 -4.21 -3.68 8.81
C ALA A 217 -2.83 -3.14 9.28
N GLU A 218 -2.35 -2.03 8.71
CA GLU A 218 -1.10 -1.36 9.11
C GLU A 218 -1.37 0.01 9.75
N GLN A 219 -0.34 0.86 9.90
CA GLN A 219 -0.42 2.11 10.65
C GLN A 219 -1.28 3.20 9.98
N ILE A 220 -1.74 3.02 8.74
CA ILE A 220 -2.48 4.08 8.03
C ILE A 220 -3.80 4.45 8.71
N THR A 221 -4.47 3.49 9.33
CA THR A 221 -5.75 3.72 10.02
C THR A 221 -5.54 4.47 11.33
N GLN A 222 -4.43 4.23 12.03
CA GLN A 222 -3.99 5.07 13.16
C GLN A 222 -3.69 6.50 12.70
N THR A 223 -2.98 6.67 11.58
CA THR A 223 -2.68 8.00 11.02
C THR A 223 -3.96 8.77 10.69
N ILE A 224 -4.92 8.14 10.01
CA ILE A 224 -6.20 8.76 9.68
C ILE A 224 -6.99 9.11 10.95
N PHE A 225 -7.00 8.23 11.96
CA PHE A 225 -7.67 8.48 13.23
C PHE A 225 -7.04 9.65 14.00
N ILE A 226 -5.70 9.72 14.08
CA ILE A 226 -4.98 10.82 14.73
C ILE A 226 -5.25 12.13 14.00
N LEU A 227 -5.19 12.14 12.67
CA LEU A 227 -5.54 13.31 11.87
C LEU A 227 -6.97 13.76 12.20
N TRP A 228 -7.94 12.85 12.15
CA TRP A 228 -9.33 13.15 12.48
C TRP A 228 -9.50 13.74 13.89
N PHE A 229 -8.82 13.16 14.88
CA PHE A 229 -8.85 13.64 16.25
C PHE A 229 -8.25 15.05 16.38
N ILE A 230 -7.09 15.31 15.77
CA ILE A 230 -6.44 16.63 15.79
C ILE A 230 -7.33 17.70 15.15
N TRP A 231 -8.11 17.37 14.13
CA TRP A 231 -9.01 18.33 13.48
C TRP A 231 -10.23 18.72 14.31
N LEU A 232 -10.65 17.85 15.24
CA LEU A 232 -11.77 18.15 16.14
C LEU A 232 -11.39 19.08 17.30
N ILE A 233 -10.10 19.20 17.60
CA ILE A 233 -9.54 20.10 18.61
C ILE A 233 -9.33 21.48 17.99
#